data_AF-A0A7J3B783-F1
#
_entry.id   AF-A0A7J3B783-F1
#
_cell.length_a   1.000
_cell.length_b   1.000
_cell.length_c   1.000
_cell.angle_alpha   90.00
_cell.angle_beta   90.00
_cell.angle_gamma   90.00
#
_symmetry.space_group_name_H-M   'P 1'
#
loop_
_entity.id
_entity.type
_entity.pdbx_description
1 polymer ?
#
loop_
_entity_poly.entity_id
_entity_poly.type
_entity_poly.pdbx_seq_one_letter_code
_entity_poly.pdbx_strand_id
1 'polypeptide(L)'
;TNAESRVGDFDFTTLSIVPGVMDYNGLRYRILDLPGVIEGAHQGRGRGREVISVLRSVDLITIVLDPYKPDPQYILSELRRAGIRMNEIKPKMSIVRKDRGGLNIMAVGRVNADIKLLESVCREFGIINADIVIRESMDVERFIDGLVGNRVYVPGIFVMNKADLPEFREAFESLISKGFEAIPISVSKSLNIDLLKERISRAVRMIKIFLKPASGEGDDEPLVVREGSTVEDVCLSLHSDFVEKFKFATIVGPSVKYRNQRVGLEHVVGDGDVISIYIKKG
;
A
#
# COMPACT_ATOMS: atom_id res chain seq x y z
N THR A 1 -19.51 -18.03 7.21
CA THR A 1 -19.14 -19.29 7.89
C THR A 1 -17.97 -19.00 8.79
N ASN A 2 -18.21 -19.01 10.11
CA ASN A 2 -17.20 -18.73 11.14
C ASN A 2 -16.11 -19.81 11.12
N ALA A 3 -14.90 -19.43 10.73
CA ALA A 3 -13.72 -20.28 10.91
C ALA A 3 -12.85 -19.64 12.00
N GLU A 4 -12.91 -20.20 13.20
CA GLU A 4 -11.92 -19.92 14.24
C GLU A 4 -10.59 -20.57 13.85
N SER A 5 -9.56 -19.75 13.68
CA SER A 5 -8.19 -20.21 13.46
C SER A 5 -7.66 -20.83 14.75
N ARG A 6 -7.38 -22.15 14.73
CA ARG A 6 -6.72 -22.84 15.85
C ARG A 6 -5.25 -22.44 15.87
N VAL A 7 -4.82 -21.84 16.97
CA VAL A 7 -3.41 -21.59 17.27
C VAL A 7 -2.74 -22.94 17.51
N GLY A 8 -1.89 -23.37 16.58
CA GLY A 8 -1.05 -24.56 16.71
C GLY A 8 0.41 -24.16 16.74
N ASP A 9 1.12 -24.56 17.80
CA ASP A 9 2.58 -24.48 17.88
C ASP A 9 3.20 -25.45 16.88
N PHE A 10 3.51 -24.96 15.67
CA PHE A 10 4.36 -25.66 14.73
C PHE A 10 5.30 -24.68 14.05
N ASP A 11 6.58 -24.74 14.45
CA ASP A 11 7.67 -24.30 13.59
C ASP A 11 7.53 -25.05 12.25
N PHE A 12 7.54 -24.29 11.15
CA PHE A 12 7.50 -24.71 9.74
C PHE A 12 6.11 -24.87 9.07
N THR A 13 5.74 -23.80 8.37
CA THR A 13 5.13 -23.79 7.01
C THR A 13 3.64 -24.12 6.85
N THR A 14 2.77 -23.14 7.08
CA THR A 14 1.48 -23.06 6.37
C THR A 14 1.71 -22.59 4.93
N LEU A 15 2.04 -23.48 3.99
CA LEU A 15 2.39 -23.12 2.58
C LEU A 15 1.26 -22.45 1.76
N SER A 16 0.13 -22.08 2.36
CA SER A 16 -1.04 -21.48 1.75
C SER A 16 -1.44 -20.19 2.47
N ILE A 17 -1.76 -19.16 1.71
CA ILE A 17 -2.28 -17.89 2.25
C ILE A 17 -3.65 -18.16 2.87
N VAL A 18 -3.84 -17.77 4.14
CA VAL A 18 -5.11 -17.99 4.85
C VAL A 18 -5.88 -16.67 4.91
N PRO A 19 -7.03 -16.56 4.22
CA PRO A 19 -7.85 -15.37 4.31
C PRO A 19 -8.66 -15.37 5.61
N GLY A 20 -8.65 -14.23 6.30
CA GLY A 20 -9.51 -13.89 7.41
C GLY A 20 -10.31 -12.62 7.12
N VAL A 21 -11.30 -12.35 7.96
CA VAL A 21 -12.15 -11.16 7.86
C VAL A 21 -12.18 -10.45 9.21
N MET A 22 -12.04 -9.13 9.18
CA MET A 22 -12.20 -8.24 10.32
C MET A 22 -13.25 -7.19 9.98
N ASP A 23 -14.35 -7.17 10.73
CA ASP A 23 -15.33 -6.09 10.64
C ASP A 23 -15.00 -5.00 11.67
N TYR A 24 -14.95 -3.74 11.24
CA TYR A 24 -14.67 -2.60 12.11
C TYR A 24 -15.34 -1.33 11.56
N ASN A 25 -16.08 -0.59 12.39
CA ASN A 25 -16.82 0.63 12.00
C ASN A 25 -17.73 0.48 10.75
N GLY A 26 -18.36 -0.69 10.61
CA GLY A 26 -19.22 -1.02 9.48
C GLY A 26 -18.46 -1.20 8.15
N LEU A 27 -17.14 -1.39 8.22
CA LEU A 27 -16.29 -1.74 7.09
C LEU A 27 -15.74 -3.15 7.28
N ARG A 28 -15.63 -3.89 6.17
CA ARG A 28 -15.07 -5.23 6.15
C ARG A 28 -13.65 -5.21 5.59
N TYR A 29 -12.69 -5.63 6.40
CA TYR A 29 -11.29 -5.75 6.04
C TYR A 29 -10.94 -7.21 5.80
N ARG A 30 -10.30 -7.50 4.66
CA ARG A 30 -9.77 -8.83 4.38
C ARG A 30 -8.33 -8.91 4.87
N ILE A 31 -8.10 -9.78 5.84
CA ILE A 31 -6.77 -10.05 6.38
C ILE A 31 -6.23 -11.26 5.63
N LEU A 32 -5.00 -11.17 5.15
CA LEU A 32 -4.32 -12.29 4.50
C LEU A 32 -3.17 -12.69 5.40
N ASP A 33 -3.27 -13.85 6.02
CA ASP A 33 -2.16 -14.43 6.76
C ASP A 33 -1.19 -15.05 5.76
N LEU A 34 0.04 -14.55 5.78
CA LEU A 34 1.08 -14.92 4.84
C LEU A 34 2.07 -15.83 5.55
N PRO A 35 2.40 -16.99 4.99
CA PRO A 35 3.44 -17.81 5.59
C PRO A 35 4.79 -17.09 5.63
N GLY A 36 5.66 -17.51 6.55
CA GLY A 36 7.06 -17.06 6.68
C GLY A 36 7.96 -17.33 5.46
N VAL A 37 7.38 -17.67 4.30
CA VAL A 37 7.99 -17.99 3.00
C VAL A 37 8.73 -16.80 2.38
N ILE A 38 8.77 -15.64 3.05
CA ILE A 38 9.66 -14.57 2.64
C ILE A 38 11.12 -15.08 2.62
N GLU A 39 11.49 -15.98 3.54
CA GLU A 39 12.76 -16.71 3.53
C GLU A 39 12.94 -17.54 2.24
N GLY A 40 13.64 -16.97 1.24
CA GLY A 40 13.98 -17.66 0.00
C GLY A 40 12.96 -17.55 -1.14
N ALA A 41 11.89 -16.75 -1.00
CA ALA A 41 10.96 -16.45 -2.11
C ALA A 41 11.66 -15.86 -3.35
N HIS A 42 12.82 -15.20 -3.15
CA HIS A 42 13.66 -14.63 -4.20
C HIS A 42 14.36 -15.68 -5.08
N GLN A 43 14.44 -16.95 -4.65
CA GLN A 43 15.09 -18.04 -5.39
C GLN A 43 14.22 -18.64 -6.52
N GLY A 44 13.05 -18.07 -6.80
CA GLY A 44 12.29 -18.36 -8.02
C GLY A 44 11.53 -19.70 -8.04
N ARG A 45 11.44 -20.42 -6.92
CA ARG A 45 10.54 -21.59 -6.82
C ARG A 45 9.08 -21.11 -6.67
N GLY A 46 8.19 -21.65 -7.50
CA GLY A 46 6.86 -21.10 -7.85
C GLY A 46 6.03 -20.41 -6.75
N ARG A 47 5.97 -20.98 -5.54
CA ARG A 47 5.13 -20.46 -4.44
C ARG A 47 5.61 -19.15 -3.81
N GLY A 48 6.90 -18.83 -3.89
CA GLY A 48 7.42 -17.54 -3.42
C GLY A 48 6.91 -16.36 -4.25
N ARG A 49 6.67 -16.58 -5.55
CA ARG A 49 6.11 -15.56 -6.44
C ARG A 49 4.66 -15.22 -6.09
N GLU A 50 3.88 -16.21 -5.67
CA GLU A 50 2.48 -16.01 -5.27
C GLU A 50 2.37 -15.10 -4.04
N VAL A 51 3.17 -15.38 -3.00
CA VAL A 51 3.23 -14.55 -1.78
C VAL A 51 3.65 -13.12 -2.09
N ILE A 52 4.69 -12.94 -2.92
CA ILE A 52 5.14 -11.61 -3.34
C ILE A 52 4.06 -10.89 -4.16
N SER A 53 3.37 -11.59 -5.06
CA SER A 53 2.29 -11.02 -5.86
C SER A 53 1.17 -10.50 -4.97
N VAL A 54 0.80 -11.26 -3.93
CA VAL A 54 -0.21 -10.85 -2.97
C VAL A 54 0.26 -9.63 -2.17
N LEU A 55 1.48 -9.65 -1.62
CA LEU A 55 2.07 -8.51 -0.90
C LEU A 55 2.15 -7.23 -1.74
N ARG A 56 2.29 -7.34 -3.07
CA ARG A 56 2.30 -6.20 -3.99
C ARG A 56 0.90 -5.63 -4.28
N SER A 57 -0.15 -6.33 -3.89
CA SER A 57 -1.55 -5.96 -4.10
C SER A 57 -2.28 -5.52 -2.82
N VAL A 58 -1.65 -5.64 -1.64
CA VAL A 58 -2.29 -5.26 -0.37
C VAL A 58 -2.24 -3.74 -0.15
N ASP A 59 -3.24 -3.23 0.56
CA ASP A 59 -3.32 -1.81 0.93
C ASP A 59 -2.50 -1.47 2.17
N LEU A 60 -2.18 -2.47 3.00
CA LEU A 60 -1.45 -2.32 4.27
C LEU A 60 -0.71 -3.61 4.60
N ILE A 61 0.54 -3.47 5.08
CA ILE A 61 1.31 -4.60 5.63
C ILE A 61 1.38 -4.46 7.15
N THR A 62 1.04 -5.52 7.89
CA THR A 62 1.26 -5.58 9.34
C THR A 62 2.37 -6.56 9.64
N ILE A 63 3.45 -6.10 10.27
CA ILE A 63 4.55 -6.95 10.72
C ILE A 63 4.37 -7.22 12.21
N VAL A 64 4.19 -8.50 12.55
CA VAL A 64 4.09 -8.97 13.92
C VAL A 64 5.48 -9.39 14.40
N LEU A 65 5.91 -8.78 15.50
CA LEU A 65 7.19 -8.99 16.17
C LEU A 65 6.97 -9.71 17.50
N ASP A 66 8.01 -10.41 17.94
CA ASP A 66 8.05 -11.16 19.18
C ASP A 66 9.17 -10.60 20.08
N PRO A 67 9.00 -10.49 21.40
CA PRO A 67 10.07 -10.05 22.32
C PRO A 67 11.39 -10.83 22.16
N TYR A 68 11.34 -12.10 21.78
CA TYR A 68 12.54 -12.93 21.56
C TYR A 68 13.18 -12.72 20.17
N LYS A 69 12.45 -12.13 19.22
CA LYS A 69 12.92 -11.75 17.87
C LYS A 69 12.39 -10.36 17.49
N PRO A 70 12.83 -9.29 18.19
CA PRO A 70 12.18 -7.98 18.08
C PRO A 70 12.66 -7.16 16.88
N ASP A 71 13.67 -7.62 16.14
CA ASP A 71 14.29 -6.82 15.07
C ASP A 71 13.54 -6.98 13.72
N PRO A 72 12.88 -5.94 13.21
CA PRO A 72 12.16 -6.01 11.94
C PRO A 72 13.07 -5.93 10.70
N GLN A 73 14.36 -5.61 10.86
CA GLN A 73 15.26 -5.31 9.74
C GLN A 73 15.37 -6.45 8.73
N TYR A 74 15.34 -7.70 9.22
CA TYR A 74 15.36 -8.86 8.35
C TYR A 74 14.14 -8.87 7.40
N ILE A 75 12.94 -8.75 7.95
CA ILE A 75 11.69 -8.75 7.17
C ILE A 75 11.65 -7.57 6.20
N LEU A 76 12.08 -6.38 6.65
CA LEU A 76 12.16 -5.19 5.80
C LEU A 76 13.13 -5.36 4.63
N SER A 77 14.27 -6.02 4.87
CA SER A 77 15.26 -6.29 3.82
C SER A 77 14.71 -7.22 2.73
N GLU A 78 13.92 -8.22 3.11
CA GLU A 78 13.31 -9.15 2.16
C GLU A 78 12.13 -8.50 1.40
N LEU A 79 11.31 -7.70 2.07
CA LEU A 79 10.31 -6.87 1.40
C LEU A 79 10.98 -5.96 0.35
N ARG A 80 12.12 -5.35 0.69
CA ARG A 80 12.88 -4.52 -0.25
C ARG A 80 13.37 -5.32 -1.46
N ARG A 81 13.91 -6.52 -1.25
CA ARG A 81 14.33 -7.45 -2.32
C ARG A 81 13.14 -7.89 -3.20
N ALA A 82 11.94 -8.00 -2.64
CA ALA A 82 10.70 -8.25 -3.39
C ALA A 82 10.19 -7.03 -4.18
N GLY A 83 10.86 -5.87 -4.08
CA GLY A 83 10.44 -4.63 -4.73
C GLY A 83 9.29 -3.92 -4.01
N ILE A 84 9.07 -4.24 -2.73
CA ILE A 84 8.09 -3.60 -1.85
C ILE A 84 8.83 -2.59 -0.96
N ARG A 85 8.24 -1.42 -0.76
CA ARG A 85 8.79 -0.33 0.04
C ARG A 85 7.76 0.02 1.11
N MET A 86 7.91 -0.59 2.28
CA MET A 86 6.98 -0.39 3.40
C MET A 86 7.30 0.93 4.11
N ASN A 87 6.30 1.79 4.30
CA ASN A 87 6.43 3.11 4.95
C ASN A 87 7.42 4.07 4.27
N GLU A 88 7.72 3.88 2.99
CA GLU A 88 8.58 4.79 2.22
C GLU A 88 7.76 5.59 1.19
N ILE A 89 8.26 6.77 0.84
CA ILE A 89 7.67 7.62 -0.19
C ILE A 89 8.44 7.44 -1.50
N LYS A 90 7.69 7.34 -2.60
CA LYS A 90 8.24 7.27 -3.96
C LYS A 90 9.29 8.37 -4.19
N PRO A 91 10.46 8.04 -4.76
CA PRO A 91 11.50 9.00 -5.02
C PRO A 91 11.03 10.20 -5.85
N LYS A 92 11.38 11.41 -5.40
CA LYS A 92 11.00 12.66 -6.08
C LYS A 92 11.96 12.95 -7.24
N MET A 93 11.76 12.24 -8.34
CA MET A 93 12.52 12.46 -9.58
C MET A 93 11.64 12.40 -10.82
N SER A 94 12.07 13.07 -11.89
CA SER A 94 11.44 12.98 -13.22
C SER A 94 12.46 12.49 -14.24
N ILE A 95 12.02 11.62 -15.14
CA ILE A 95 12.82 11.04 -16.22
C ILE A 95 12.10 11.35 -17.53
N VAL A 96 12.73 12.14 -18.39
CA VAL A 96 12.24 12.43 -19.74
C VAL A 96 13.17 11.75 -20.72
N ARG A 97 12.71 10.68 -21.36
CA ARG A 97 13.50 9.97 -22.38
C ARG A 97 13.65 10.83 -23.63
N LYS A 98 14.83 10.76 -24.26
CA LYS A 98 15.17 11.46 -25.50
C LYS A 98 15.56 10.47 -26.58
N ASP A 99 15.50 10.90 -27.84
CA ASP A 99 15.98 10.07 -28.95
C ASP A 99 17.51 10.05 -29.03
N ARG A 100 18.18 11.15 -28.67
CA ARG A 100 19.63 11.37 -28.75
C ARG A 100 20.13 12.32 -27.64
N GLY A 101 21.45 12.51 -27.56
CA GLY A 101 22.08 13.51 -26.69
C GLY A 101 22.54 13.01 -25.31
N GLY A 102 22.50 11.69 -25.08
CA GLY A 102 23.02 11.06 -23.86
C GLY A 102 22.20 11.35 -22.60
N LEU A 103 22.78 10.98 -21.46
CA LEU A 103 22.22 11.20 -20.14
C LEU A 103 22.58 12.60 -19.63
N ASN A 104 21.59 13.28 -19.09
CA ASN A 104 21.74 14.55 -18.41
C ASN A 104 21.07 14.45 -17.06
N ILE A 105 21.86 14.36 -15.99
CA ILE A 105 21.38 14.17 -14.62
C ILE A 105 21.59 15.47 -13.86
N MET A 106 20.48 16.10 -13.46
CA MET A 106 20.46 17.29 -12.63
C MET A 106 19.92 16.96 -11.24
N ALA A 107 20.53 17.49 -10.20
CA ALA A 107 20.05 17.34 -8.83
C ALA A 107 19.90 18.69 -8.15
N VAL A 108 18.74 18.91 -7.54
CA VAL A 108 18.45 20.10 -6.72
C VAL A 108 18.87 19.87 -5.26
N GLY A 109 19.00 18.61 -4.82
CA GLY A 109 19.41 18.20 -3.47
C GLY A 109 20.79 17.51 -3.43
N ARG A 110 21.18 17.02 -2.24
CA ARG A 110 22.43 16.28 -2.07
C ARG A 110 22.28 14.85 -2.59
N VAL A 111 23.07 14.51 -3.60
CA VAL A 111 23.17 13.13 -4.11
C VAL A 111 24.41 12.48 -3.51
N ASN A 112 24.20 11.43 -2.72
CA ASN A 112 25.28 10.68 -2.08
C ASN A 112 25.80 9.58 -3.03
N ALA A 113 26.11 9.94 -4.27
CA ALA A 113 26.62 9.06 -5.31
C ALA A 113 27.35 9.88 -6.38
N ASP A 114 28.39 9.32 -6.98
CA ASP A 114 29.03 9.92 -8.15
C ASP A 114 28.06 9.90 -9.35
N ILE A 115 28.00 11.00 -10.10
CA ILE A 115 27.22 11.10 -11.34
C ILE A 115 27.58 9.98 -12.31
N LYS A 116 28.87 9.60 -12.41
CA LYS A 116 29.30 8.49 -13.27
C LYS A 116 28.68 7.14 -12.87
N LEU A 117 28.51 6.92 -11.57
CA LEU A 117 27.85 5.73 -11.06
C LEU A 117 26.37 5.74 -11.45
N LEU A 118 25.68 6.88 -11.27
CA LEU A 118 24.27 7.02 -11.66
C LEU A 118 24.05 6.83 -13.16
N GLU A 119 24.95 7.36 -13.99
CA GLU A 119 24.91 7.11 -15.43
C GLU A 119 25.10 5.64 -15.79
N SER A 120 26.01 4.94 -15.09
CA SER A 120 26.24 3.51 -15.31
C SER A 120 25.00 2.69 -14.95
N VAL A 121 24.36 3.00 -13.82
CA VAL A 121 23.07 2.44 -13.43
C VAL A 121 22.02 2.70 -14.52
N CYS A 122 21.89 3.92 -15.02
CA CYS A 122 20.93 4.22 -16.09
C CYS A 122 21.15 3.34 -17.33
N ARG A 123 22.42 3.17 -17.75
CA ARG A 123 22.77 2.34 -18.91
C ARG A 123 22.44 0.86 -18.69
N GLU A 124 22.66 0.33 -17.48
CA GLU A 124 22.28 -1.04 -17.12
C GLU A 124 20.76 -1.26 -17.22
N PHE A 125 19.96 -0.25 -16.88
CA PHE A 125 18.51 -0.27 -17.05
C PHE A 125 18.03 0.08 -18.47
N GLY A 126 18.95 0.17 -19.44
CA GLY A 126 18.63 0.44 -20.85
C GLY A 126 18.24 1.91 -21.12
N ILE A 127 18.59 2.83 -20.22
CA ILE A 127 18.33 4.27 -20.37
C ILE A 127 19.63 4.92 -20.87
N ILE A 128 19.68 5.20 -22.18
CA ILE A 128 20.88 5.75 -22.85
C ILE A 128 20.75 7.26 -23.08
N ASN A 129 19.54 7.74 -23.37
CA ASN A 129 19.25 9.13 -23.68
C ASN A 129 18.08 9.62 -22.81
N ALA A 130 18.35 10.46 -21.81
CA ALA A 130 17.31 10.99 -20.93
C ALA A 130 17.75 12.27 -20.19
N ASP A 131 16.80 13.14 -19.89
CA ASP A 131 16.95 14.19 -18.88
C ASP A 131 16.35 13.68 -17.56
N ILE A 132 17.18 13.61 -16.52
CA ILE A 132 16.82 13.12 -15.20
C ILE A 132 16.96 14.27 -14.22
N VAL A 133 15.87 14.64 -13.54
CA VAL A 133 15.86 15.70 -12.52
C VAL A 133 15.52 15.10 -11.17
N ILE A 134 16.48 15.14 -10.25
CA ILE A 134 16.38 14.67 -8.87
C ILE A 134 16.02 15.87 -7.98
N ARG A 135 14.87 15.80 -7.28
CA ARG A 135 14.31 16.90 -6.46
C ARG A 135 14.38 16.64 -4.96
N GLU A 136 15.18 15.68 -4.53
CA GLU A 136 15.41 15.35 -3.12
C GLU A 136 16.84 14.84 -2.92
N SER A 137 17.25 14.68 -1.66
CA SER A 137 18.49 13.98 -1.36
C SER A 137 18.32 12.47 -1.57
N MET A 138 19.29 11.84 -2.20
CA MET A 138 19.14 10.47 -2.72
C MET A 138 20.46 9.70 -2.71
N ASP A 139 20.41 8.42 -2.38
CA ASP A 139 21.50 7.45 -2.57
C ASP A 139 21.26 6.60 -3.82
N VAL A 140 22.19 5.68 -4.12
CA VAL A 140 22.11 4.84 -5.32
C VAL A 140 20.87 3.93 -5.30
N GLU A 141 20.52 3.36 -4.15
CA GLU A 141 19.36 2.46 -4.04
C GLU A 141 18.05 3.23 -4.29
N ARG A 142 17.90 4.40 -3.67
CA ARG A 142 16.73 5.26 -3.86
C ARG A 142 16.64 5.79 -5.30
N PHE A 143 17.78 6.01 -5.95
CA PHE A 143 17.82 6.34 -7.38
C PHE A 143 17.32 5.18 -8.25
N ILE A 144 17.80 3.96 -8.00
CA ILE A 144 17.31 2.76 -8.68
C ILE A 144 15.80 2.61 -8.50
N ASP A 145 15.28 2.87 -7.31
CA ASP A 145 13.83 2.79 -7.06
C ASP A 145 13.00 3.82 -7.83
N GLY A 146 13.58 4.97 -8.15
CA GLY A 146 12.94 5.97 -9.01
C GLY A 146 13.09 5.69 -10.50
N LEU A 147 14.15 4.99 -10.90
CA LEU A 147 14.32 4.48 -12.28
C LEU A 147 13.36 3.33 -12.59
N VAL A 148 13.18 2.43 -11.62
CA VAL A 148 12.42 1.19 -11.81
C VAL A 148 10.94 1.41 -11.49
N GLY A 149 10.09 1.37 -12.52
CA GLY A 149 8.64 1.56 -12.37
C GLY A 149 7.89 0.42 -11.66
N ASN A 150 8.55 -0.68 -11.32
CA ASN A 150 7.93 -1.87 -10.72
C ASN A 150 7.97 -1.91 -9.18
N ARG A 151 8.33 -0.80 -8.51
CA ARG A 151 8.30 -0.73 -7.04
C ARG A 151 6.90 -0.41 -6.53
N VAL A 152 6.50 -1.10 -5.47
CA VAL A 152 5.22 -0.83 -4.78
C VAL A 152 5.53 -0.19 -3.43
N TYR A 153 4.85 0.91 -3.13
CA TYR A 153 4.98 1.65 -1.88
C TYR A 153 3.72 1.43 -1.05
N VAL A 154 3.86 0.77 0.08
CA VAL A 154 2.71 0.31 0.88
C VAL A 154 2.88 0.83 2.30
N PRO A 155 1.84 1.42 2.92
CA PRO A 155 1.90 1.72 4.34
C PRO A 155 2.01 0.42 5.14
N GLY A 156 2.52 0.52 6.36
CA GLY A 156 2.55 -0.63 7.23
C GLY A 156 2.70 -0.30 8.70
N ILE A 157 2.33 -1.27 9.52
CA ILE A 157 2.25 -1.15 10.98
C ILE A 157 3.14 -2.24 11.59
N PHE A 158 3.97 -1.87 12.55
CA PHE A 158 4.62 -2.83 13.41
C PHE A 158 3.78 -3.10 14.64
N VAL A 159 3.73 -4.36 15.04
CA VAL A 159 2.98 -4.83 16.20
C VAL A 159 3.91 -5.72 16.98
N MET A 160 4.09 -5.51 18.27
CA MET A 160 4.84 -6.44 19.12
C MET A 160 3.86 -7.20 19.99
N ASN A 161 3.79 -8.52 19.79
CA ASN A 161 2.92 -9.39 20.57
C ASN A 161 3.56 -9.76 21.92
N LYS A 162 2.81 -10.46 22.77
CA LYS A 162 3.26 -10.97 24.08
C LYS A 162 3.59 -9.87 25.09
N ALA A 163 2.83 -8.77 25.07
CA ALA A 163 2.95 -7.67 26.04
C ALA A 163 2.71 -8.06 27.50
N ASP A 164 2.21 -9.26 27.75
CA ASP A 164 2.05 -9.86 29.07
C ASP A 164 3.31 -10.54 29.63
N LEU A 165 4.36 -10.71 28.82
CA LEU A 165 5.61 -11.34 29.26
C LEU A 165 6.60 -10.33 29.88
N PRO A 166 7.40 -10.75 30.88
CA PRO A 166 8.43 -9.91 31.49
C PRO A 166 9.44 -9.33 30.48
N GLU A 167 9.86 -10.13 29.49
CA GLU A 167 10.87 -9.78 28.48
C GLU A 167 10.38 -8.73 27.49
N PHE A 168 9.06 -8.50 27.43
CA PHE A 168 8.45 -7.55 26.50
C PHE A 168 9.04 -6.15 26.64
N ARG A 169 9.23 -5.67 27.88
CA ARG A 169 9.61 -4.29 28.14
C ARG A 169 10.96 -3.95 27.52
N GLU A 170 11.97 -4.78 27.76
CA GLU A 170 13.32 -4.58 27.23
C GLU A 170 13.32 -4.65 25.69
N ALA A 171 12.63 -5.64 25.13
CA ALA A 171 12.52 -5.80 23.69
C ALA A 171 11.81 -4.62 23.01
N PHE A 172 10.73 -4.12 23.63
CA PHE A 172 9.98 -2.98 23.13
C PHE A 172 10.79 -1.68 23.22
N GLU A 173 11.44 -1.42 24.36
CA GLU A 173 12.35 -0.27 24.52
C GLU A 173 13.50 -0.30 23.50
N SER A 174 14.08 -1.48 23.24
CA SER A 174 15.08 -1.69 22.19
C SER A 174 14.53 -1.33 20.80
N LEU A 175 13.33 -1.79 20.45
CA LEU A 175 12.69 -1.49 19.18
C LEU A 175 12.46 0.03 18.99
N ILE A 176 11.94 0.71 20.01
CA ILE A 176 11.72 2.16 19.98
C ILE A 176 13.04 2.93 19.85
N SER A 177 14.09 2.51 20.56
CA SER A 177 15.42 3.15 20.48
C SER A 177 16.05 3.06 19.08
N LYS A 178 15.68 2.04 18.28
CA LYS A 178 16.07 1.90 16.88
C LYS A 178 15.23 2.77 15.92
N GLY A 179 14.30 3.56 16.45
CA GLY A 179 13.45 4.48 15.69
C GLY A 179 12.19 3.85 15.09
N PHE A 180 11.81 2.65 15.52
CA PHE A 180 10.56 2.01 15.08
C PHE A 180 9.41 2.39 16.00
N GLU A 181 8.23 2.63 15.41
CA GLU A 181 6.98 2.72 16.15
C GLU A 181 6.22 1.40 16.04
N ALA A 182 5.82 0.82 17.18
CA ALA A 182 5.05 -0.42 17.20
C ALA A 182 3.91 -0.38 18.21
N ILE A 183 2.84 -1.12 17.92
CA ILE A 183 1.69 -1.28 18.83
C ILE A 183 1.97 -2.46 19.77
N PRO A 184 1.99 -2.27 21.10
CA PRO A 184 2.12 -3.36 22.06
C PRO A 184 0.79 -4.11 22.14
N ILE A 185 0.77 -5.42 21.90
CA ILE A 185 -0.44 -6.25 22.04
C ILE A 185 -0.17 -7.51 22.86
N SER A 186 -1.23 -8.09 23.42
CA SER A 186 -1.21 -9.47 23.89
C SER A 186 -2.44 -10.16 23.34
N VAL A 187 -2.24 -11.09 22.41
CA VAL A 187 -3.34 -11.89 21.86
C VAL A 187 -3.97 -12.77 22.95
N SER A 188 -3.16 -13.37 23.82
CA SER A 188 -3.62 -14.25 24.91
C SER A 188 -4.48 -13.51 25.93
N LYS A 189 -4.18 -12.22 26.19
CA LYS A 189 -4.95 -11.36 27.11
C LYS A 189 -5.95 -10.44 26.41
N SER A 190 -6.06 -10.51 25.08
CA SER A 190 -6.83 -9.56 24.27
C SER A 190 -6.48 -8.09 24.55
N LEU A 191 -5.23 -7.82 24.93
CA LEU A 191 -4.75 -6.47 25.23
C LEU A 191 -4.48 -5.70 23.93
N ASN A 192 -5.01 -4.48 23.83
CA ASN A 192 -4.82 -3.54 22.71
C ASN A 192 -5.24 -4.07 21.32
N ILE A 193 -6.06 -5.12 21.27
CA ILE A 193 -6.56 -5.66 20.00
C ILE A 193 -7.47 -4.65 19.29
N ASP A 194 -8.36 -3.98 20.01
CA ASP A 194 -9.22 -2.96 19.39
C ASP A 194 -8.44 -1.71 18.94
N LEU A 195 -7.40 -1.33 19.67
CA LEU A 195 -6.46 -0.30 19.24
C LEU A 195 -5.75 -0.70 17.94
N LEU A 196 -5.35 -1.96 17.79
CA LEU A 196 -4.78 -2.46 16.54
C LEU A 196 -5.78 -2.36 15.39
N LYS A 197 -7.05 -2.77 15.59
CA LYS A 197 -8.11 -2.64 14.56
C LYS A 197 -8.31 -1.18 14.15
N GLU A 198 -8.35 -0.27 15.11
CA GLU A 198 -8.45 1.18 14.87
C GLU A 198 -7.28 1.69 14.03
N ARG A 199 -6.04 1.30 14.38
CA ARG A 199 -4.84 1.73 13.66
C ARG A 199 -4.77 1.15 12.25
N ILE A 200 -5.18 -0.10 12.04
CA ILE A 200 -5.33 -0.71 10.71
C ILE A 200 -6.36 0.09 9.89
N SER A 201 -7.56 0.31 10.45
CA SER A 201 -8.64 1.04 9.78
C SER A 201 -8.20 2.43 9.32
N ARG A 202 -7.52 3.18 10.19
CA ARG A 202 -6.95 4.49 9.88
C ARG A 202 -5.85 4.45 8.82
N ALA A 203 -4.98 3.45 8.86
CA ALA A 203 -3.84 3.36 7.94
C ALA A 203 -4.26 2.99 6.50
N VAL A 204 -5.31 2.17 6.35
CA VAL A 204 -5.87 1.84 5.02
C VAL A 204 -6.56 3.05 4.38
N ARG A 205 -7.08 3.99 5.18
CA ARG A 205 -7.75 5.22 4.73
C ARG A 205 -8.91 4.92 3.76
N MET A 206 -9.86 4.10 4.20
CA MET A 206 -11.08 3.85 3.42
C MET A 206 -12.11 4.96 3.64
N ILE A 207 -12.84 5.31 2.59
CA ILE A 207 -13.97 6.23 2.60
C ILE A 207 -15.23 5.52 2.06
N LYS A 208 -16.40 5.99 2.48
CA LYS A 208 -17.70 5.49 2.03
C LYS A 208 -18.28 6.49 1.05
N ILE A 209 -18.63 6.03 -0.15
CA ILE A 209 -19.36 6.83 -1.14
C ILE A 209 -20.69 6.12 -1.45
N PHE A 210 -21.66 6.86 -1.93
CA PHE A 210 -23.00 6.35 -2.23
C PHE A 210 -23.29 6.50 -3.71
N LEU A 211 -23.76 5.43 -4.35
CA LEU A 211 -24.12 5.47 -5.75
C LEU A 211 -25.59 5.79 -5.90
N LYS A 212 -25.89 6.77 -6.73
CA LYS A 212 -27.25 7.14 -7.09
C LYS A 212 -27.47 6.96 -8.59
N PRO A 213 -28.40 6.08 -9.02
CA PRO A 213 -28.79 5.97 -10.41
C PRO A 213 -29.22 7.34 -10.97
N ALA A 214 -28.94 7.58 -12.26
CA ALA A 214 -29.38 8.80 -12.94
C ALA A 214 -30.92 8.98 -12.97
N SER A 215 -31.68 7.89 -12.80
CA SER A 215 -33.15 7.88 -12.84
C SER A 215 -33.73 7.08 -11.67
N GLY A 216 -33.56 7.56 -10.43
CA GLY A 216 -34.15 6.91 -9.26
C GLY A 216 -33.63 7.41 -7.92
N GLU A 217 -34.02 6.70 -6.86
CA GLU A 217 -33.45 6.81 -5.52
C GLU A 217 -32.11 6.04 -5.46
N GLY A 218 -31.20 6.51 -4.60
CA GLY A 218 -29.86 5.93 -4.49
C GLY A 218 -29.87 4.61 -3.72
N ASP A 219 -28.75 3.90 -3.77
CA ASP A 219 -28.55 2.74 -2.92
C ASP A 219 -28.25 3.19 -1.48
N ASP A 220 -28.82 2.52 -0.49
CA ASP A 220 -28.53 2.77 0.92
C ASP A 220 -27.17 2.14 1.30
N GLU A 221 -26.71 1.15 0.53
CA GLU A 221 -25.41 0.52 0.74
C GLU A 221 -24.26 1.38 0.18
N PRO A 222 -23.28 1.75 1.01
CA PRO A 222 -22.13 2.51 0.55
C PRO A 222 -21.18 1.62 -0.25
N LEU A 223 -20.66 2.16 -1.35
CA LEU A 223 -19.46 1.65 -1.98
C LEU A 223 -18.23 2.15 -1.20
N VAL A 224 -17.39 1.23 -0.75
CA VAL A 224 -16.17 1.53 0.00
C VAL A 224 -15.00 1.64 -0.98
N VAL A 225 -14.34 2.78 -1.00
CA VAL A 225 -13.15 3.03 -1.83
C VAL A 225 -12.04 3.63 -0.98
N ARG A 226 -10.83 3.70 -1.53
CA ARG A 226 -9.70 4.31 -0.82
C ARG A 226 -9.77 5.83 -0.91
N GLU A 227 -9.34 6.51 0.14
CA GLU A 227 -9.17 7.96 0.11
C GLU A 227 -8.18 8.35 -0.99
N GLY A 228 -8.56 9.32 -1.81
CA GLY A 228 -7.80 9.71 -3.00
C GLY A 228 -8.23 9.00 -4.28
N SER A 229 -9.15 8.03 -4.21
CA SER A 229 -9.76 7.43 -5.41
C SER A 229 -10.46 8.49 -6.26
N THR A 230 -10.41 8.28 -7.57
CA THR A 230 -11.06 9.15 -8.56
C THR A 230 -12.40 8.58 -9.00
N VAL A 231 -13.19 9.37 -9.73
CA VAL A 231 -14.40 8.89 -10.39
C VAL A 231 -14.09 7.73 -11.35
N GLU A 232 -12.91 7.71 -11.97
CA GLU A 232 -12.43 6.58 -12.78
C GLU A 232 -12.30 5.30 -11.96
N ASP A 233 -11.65 5.37 -10.79
CA ASP A 233 -11.50 4.22 -9.90
C ASP A 233 -12.86 3.67 -9.46
N VAL A 234 -13.81 4.58 -9.17
CA VAL A 234 -15.20 4.22 -8.85
C VAL A 234 -15.84 3.50 -10.04
N CYS A 235 -15.71 4.02 -11.26
CA CYS A 235 -16.24 3.36 -12.46
C CYS A 235 -15.64 1.97 -12.66
N LEU A 236 -14.32 1.83 -12.51
CA LEU A 236 -13.59 0.55 -12.66
C LEU A 236 -14.01 -0.47 -11.61
N SER A 237 -14.31 -0.02 -10.38
CA SER A 237 -14.80 -0.89 -9.31
C SER A 237 -16.19 -1.49 -9.62
N LEU A 238 -16.97 -0.83 -10.47
CA LEU A 238 -18.27 -1.30 -10.94
C LEU A 238 -18.12 -2.20 -12.17
N HIS A 239 -17.54 -1.66 -13.25
CA HIS A 239 -17.23 -2.38 -14.48
C HIS A 239 -16.39 -1.50 -15.43
N SER A 240 -15.49 -2.10 -16.21
CA SER A 240 -14.67 -1.36 -17.19
C SER A 240 -15.49 -0.55 -18.21
N ASP A 241 -16.66 -1.07 -18.60
CA ASP A 241 -17.63 -0.39 -19.49
C ASP A 241 -18.01 1.02 -19.03
N PHE A 242 -18.05 1.29 -17.72
CA PHE A 242 -18.42 2.61 -17.22
C PHE A 242 -17.40 3.68 -17.62
N VAL A 243 -16.12 3.32 -17.67
CA VAL A 243 -15.04 4.21 -18.13
C VAL A 243 -15.14 4.43 -19.64
N GLU A 244 -15.28 3.35 -20.41
CA GLU A 244 -15.35 3.42 -21.88
C GLU A 244 -16.53 4.27 -22.36
N LYS A 245 -17.68 4.13 -21.71
CA LYS A 245 -18.92 4.83 -22.07
C LYS A 245 -19.10 6.11 -21.26
N PHE A 246 -18.13 6.53 -20.44
CA PHE A 246 -18.28 7.68 -19.56
C PHE A 246 -18.62 8.96 -20.33
N LYS A 247 -19.60 9.73 -19.82
CA LYS A 247 -19.95 11.06 -20.33
C LYS A 247 -19.65 12.15 -19.30
N PHE A 248 -20.06 11.92 -18.05
CA PHE A 248 -19.75 12.73 -16.87
C PHE A 248 -20.29 12.05 -15.61
N ALA A 249 -19.87 12.51 -14.44
CA ALA A 249 -20.56 12.24 -13.18
C ALA A 249 -21.10 13.54 -12.56
N THR A 250 -22.10 13.42 -11.70
CA THR A 250 -22.53 14.50 -10.81
C THR A 250 -22.34 14.06 -9.37
N ILE A 251 -21.82 14.96 -8.53
CA ILE A 251 -21.58 14.69 -7.12
C ILE A 251 -22.42 15.61 -6.23
N VAL A 252 -22.91 15.05 -5.12
CA VAL A 252 -23.43 15.78 -3.96
C VAL A 252 -22.66 15.30 -2.75
N GLY A 253 -21.81 16.16 -2.18
CA GLY A 253 -21.03 15.79 -1.01
C GLY A 253 -19.86 16.71 -0.76
N PRO A 254 -19.01 16.35 0.21
CA PRO A 254 -17.89 17.19 0.65
C PRO A 254 -16.81 17.43 -0.40
N SER A 255 -16.68 16.58 -1.44
CA SER A 255 -15.63 16.76 -2.45
C SER A 255 -15.92 17.86 -3.48
N VAL A 256 -17.13 18.42 -3.48
CA VAL A 256 -17.57 19.44 -4.45
C VAL A 256 -18.04 20.71 -3.76
N LYS A 257 -17.84 21.84 -4.45
CA LYS A 257 -18.25 23.16 -3.92
C LYS A 257 -19.74 23.40 -4.08
N TYR A 258 -20.34 22.86 -5.14
CA TYR A 258 -21.74 23.05 -5.47
C TYR A 258 -22.48 21.71 -5.54
N ARG A 259 -23.75 21.70 -5.13
CA ARG A 259 -24.60 20.53 -5.22
C ARG A 259 -24.83 20.15 -6.69
N ASN A 260 -24.78 18.84 -7.00
CA ASN A 260 -24.90 18.28 -8.35
C ASN A 260 -23.83 18.81 -9.32
N GLN A 261 -22.64 19.13 -8.80
CA GLN A 261 -21.54 19.60 -9.63
C GLN A 261 -21.11 18.50 -10.59
N ARG A 262 -21.01 18.85 -11.87
CA ARG A 262 -20.55 17.96 -12.93
C ARG A 262 -19.03 17.83 -12.88
N VAL A 263 -18.53 16.60 -12.92
CA VAL A 263 -17.11 16.26 -12.80
C VAL A 263 -16.66 15.24 -13.85
N GLY A 264 -15.36 15.21 -14.11
CA GLY A 264 -14.69 14.25 -14.98
C GLY A 264 -14.25 12.97 -14.26
N LEU A 265 -13.51 12.12 -14.96
CA LEU A 265 -12.96 10.86 -14.44
C LEU A 265 -11.86 11.10 -13.40
N GLU A 266 -11.10 12.18 -13.58
CA GLU A 266 -9.97 12.61 -12.76
C GLU A 266 -10.36 13.23 -11.41
N HIS A 267 -11.65 13.48 -11.19
CA HIS A 267 -12.12 14.08 -9.94
C HIS A 267 -11.95 13.12 -8.77
N VAL A 268 -11.30 13.58 -7.69
CA VAL A 268 -11.08 12.81 -6.46
C VAL A 268 -12.34 12.83 -5.60
N VAL A 269 -12.86 11.67 -5.25
CA VAL A 269 -14.06 11.51 -4.43
C VAL A 269 -13.73 11.66 -2.94
N GLY A 270 -14.70 12.13 -2.17
CA GLY A 270 -14.62 12.37 -0.73
C GLY A 270 -15.55 11.47 0.07
N ASP A 271 -15.24 11.30 1.36
CA ASP A 271 -16.08 10.52 2.28
C ASP A 271 -17.49 11.13 2.38
N GLY A 272 -18.51 10.28 2.23
CA GLY A 272 -19.92 10.66 2.21
C GLY A 272 -20.42 11.23 0.87
N ASP A 273 -19.60 11.25 -0.19
CA ASP A 273 -20.07 11.69 -1.51
C ASP A 273 -21.18 10.79 -2.06
N VAL A 274 -22.20 11.42 -2.64
CA VAL A 274 -23.22 10.76 -3.45
C VAL A 274 -22.91 11.02 -4.92
N ILE A 275 -22.69 9.96 -5.70
CA ILE A 275 -22.22 10.02 -7.09
C ILE A 275 -23.28 9.43 -8.03
N SER A 276 -23.61 10.18 -9.09
CA SER A 276 -24.40 9.68 -10.22
C SER A 276 -23.57 9.68 -11.50
N ILE A 277 -23.40 8.51 -12.11
CA ILE A 277 -22.60 8.32 -13.33
C ILE A 277 -23.52 8.35 -14.56
N TYR A 278 -23.16 9.16 -15.55
CA TYR A 278 -23.87 9.26 -16.82
C TYR A 278 -23.01 8.68 -17.93
N ILE A 279 -23.54 7.68 -18.63
CA ILE A 279 -22.88 7.00 -19.75
C ILE A 279 -23.50 7.42 -21.09
N LYS A 280 -22.72 7.34 -22.16
CA LYS A 280 -23.18 7.49 -23.54
C LYS A 280 -24.13 6.33 -23.85
N LYS A 281 -25.30 6.63 -24.42
CA LYS A 281 -26.14 5.59 -25.02
C LYS A 281 -25.46 5.15 -26.32
N GLY A 282 -25.24 3.84 -26.43
CA GLY A 282 -24.80 3.22 -27.68
C GLY A 282 -25.87 3.32 -28.76
#